data_AF-A0ABC8CMD7-F1
#
_entry.id   AF-A0ABC8CMD7-F1
#
_cell.length_a   1.000
_cell.length_b   1.000
_cell.length_c   1.000
_cell.angle_alpha   90.00
_cell.angle_beta   90.00
_cell.angle_gamma   90.00
#
_symmetry.space_group_name_H-M   'P 1'
#
loop_
_entity.id
_entity.type
_entity.pdbx_description
1 polymer ?
#
loop_
_entity_poly.entity_id
_entity_poly.type
_entity_poly.pdbx_seq_one_letter_code
_entity_poly.pdbx_strand_id
1 'polypeptide(L)'
;MFNTMASQSSAEADSQEFTASEESKKPAVVVEDGILKMTGKVVKKKGRETLGSHPESGISESELNGDYWILEFDAPGEITGYKAGHKETRVVDSGFLASHYGADEERREKAEPWVGKHVTVSIAANNVGWQSDPSLPIGPLRVGAGFEIEAAE
;
A
#
# COMPACT_ATOMS: atom_id res chain seq x y z
N MET A 1 22.08 -51.30 -45.77
CA MET A 1 21.39 -50.33 -44.90
C MET A 1 22.09 -50.41 -43.56
N PHE A 2 22.87 -49.38 -43.21
CA PHE A 2 23.78 -49.38 -42.06
C PHE A 2 23.09 -48.77 -40.83
N ASN A 3 23.21 -49.46 -39.69
CA ASN A 3 22.75 -49.00 -38.38
C ASN A 3 23.49 -47.74 -37.92
N THR A 4 22.75 -46.75 -37.46
CA THR A 4 23.23 -45.47 -36.90
C THR A 4 23.71 -45.65 -35.46
N MET A 5 24.91 -45.13 -35.15
CA MET A 5 25.45 -44.98 -33.80
C MET A 5 24.93 -43.71 -33.10
N ALA A 6 24.89 -43.77 -31.77
CA ALA A 6 24.38 -42.82 -30.81
C ALA A 6 25.15 -41.48 -30.71
N SER A 7 24.52 -40.45 -30.12
CA SER A 7 25.18 -39.49 -29.21
C SER A 7 24.15 -38.71 -28.36
N GLN A 8 24.24 -38.94 -27.05
CA GLN A 8 24.04 -38.04 -25.90
C GLN A 8 22.84 -37.07 -25.89
N SER A 9 21.81 -37.43 -25.12
CA SER A 9 20.85 -36.49 -24.53
C SER A 9 21.29 -36.21 -23.09
N SER A 10 21.81 -35.00 -22.83
CA SER A 10 22.10 -34.49 -21.50
C SER A 10 21.50 -33.09 -21.39
N ALA A 11 20.53 -32.97 -20.48
CA ALA A 11 19.93 -31.78 -19.85
C ALA A 11 18.51 -32.22 -19.46
N GLU A 12 18.30 -32.87 -18.32
CA GLU A 12 18.13 -32.20 -17.02
C GLU A 12 17.25 -30.95 -17.15
N ALA A 13 15.95 -31.17 -17.08
CA ALA A 13 15.01 -30.22 -16.52
C ALA A 13 14.10 -31.04 -15.60
N ASP A 14 14.69 -31.42 -14.47
CA ASP A 14 13.99 -31.82 -13.27
C ASP A 14 12.83 -30.84 -13.07
N SER A 15 11.62 -31.36 -13.27
CA SER A 15 10.39 -30.65 -12.97
C SER A 15 10.23 -30.65 -11.46
N GLN A 16 11.10 -29.95 -10.76
CA GLN A 16 10.77 -29.38 -9.47
C GLN A 16 9.77 -28.26 -9.75
N GLU A 17 8.52 -28.69 -9.82
CA GLU A 17 7.38 -27.97 -9.28
C GLU A 17 7.86 -27.27 -8.00
N PHE A 18 8.27 -26.01 -8.14
CA PHE A 18 8.22 -25.09 -7.03
C PHE A 18 6.74 -24.99 -6.72
N THR A 19 6.25 -25.87 -5.85
CA THR A 19 5.25 -25.48 -4.87
C THR A 19 5.89 -24.31 -4.13
N ALA A 20 5.76 -23.11 -4.72
CA ALA A 20 5.74 -21.90 -3.92
C ALA A 20 4.64 -22.21 -2.93
N SER A 21 5.06 -22.54 -1.71
CA SER A 21 4.20 -22.65 -0.57
C SER A 21 3.22 -21.50 -0.72
N GLU A 22 1.95 -21.84 -0.87
CA GLU A 22 0.85 -20.94 -0.62
C GLU A 22 0.93 -20.67 0.89
N GLU A 23 2.00 -19.97 1.29
CA GLU A 23 2.08 -19.23 2.54
C GLU A 23 0.79 -18.45 2.49
N SER A 24 -0.12 -18.83 3.37
CA SER A 24 -1.43 -18.22 3.51
C SER A 24 -1.17 -16.75 3.77
N LYS A 25 -1.02 -15.97 2.69
CA LYS A 25 -0.58 -14.59 2.77
C LYS A 25 -1.76 -13.89 3.38
N LYS A 26 -1.65 -13.65 4.67
CA LYS A 26 -2.71 -13.03 5.47
C LYS A 26 -3.14 -11.79 4.69
N PRO A 27 -4.44 -11.61 4.44
CA PRO A 27 -4.90 -10.48 3.64
C PRO A 27 -4.31 -9.20 4.23
N ALA A 28 -3.65 -8.41 3.39
CA ALA A 28 -3.01 -7.16 3.80
C ALA A 28 -4.03 -6.12 4.29
N VAL A 29 -5.31 -6.35 4.03
CA VAL A 29 -6.42 -5.50 4.44
C VAL A 29 -7.54 -6.39 4.98
N VAL A 30 -7.93 -6.17 6.23
CA VAL A 30 -8.99 -6.93 6.91
C VAL A 30 -9.87 -5.98 7.70
N VAL A 31 -11.17 -6.25 7.75
CA VAL A 31 -12.10 -5.55 8.65
C VAL A 31 -12.61 -6.53 9.70
N GLU A 32 -12.30 -6.27 10.96
CA GLU A 32 -12.70 -7.07 12.12
C GLU A 32 -13.35 -6.16 13.16
N ASP A 33 -14.57 -6.48 13.61
CA ASP A 33 -15.29 -5.71 14.63
C ASP A 33 -15.41 -4.19 14.32
N GLY A 34 -15.52 -3.85 13.03
CA GLY A 34 -15.58 -2.46 12.58
C GLY A 34 -14.22 -1.72 12.57
N ILE A 35 -13.13 -2.41 12.88
CA ILE A 35 -11.77 -1.94 12.76
C ILE A 35 -11.17 -2.43 11.45
N LEU A 36 -10.72 -1.49 10.63
CA LEU A 36 -9.91 -1.76 9.45
C LEU A 36 -8.44 -1.92 9.88
N LYS A 37 -7.87 -3.09 9.59
CA LYS A 37 -6.46 -3.40 9.77
C LYS A 37 -5.79 -3.48 8.40
N MET A 38 -4.69 -2.75 8.24
CA MET A 38 -3.90 -2.69 7.01
C MET A 38 -2.45 -3.03 7.34
N THR A 39 -1.91 -4.07 6.72
CA THR A 39 -0.54 -4.53 6.93
C THR A 39 0.32 -4.15 5.72
N GLY A 40 1.48 -3.59 6.00
CA GLY A 40 2.34 -3.05 4.95
C GLY A 40 3.57 -2.36 5.48
N LYS A 41 4.34 -1.77 4.56
CA LYS A 41 5.55 -1.01 4.87
C LYS A 41 5.23 0.48 4.96
N VAL A 42 5.66 1.12 6.03
CA VAL A 42 5.62 2.60 6.09
C VAL A 42 6.78 3.14 5.28
N VAL A 43 6.49 3.99 4.31
CA VAL A 43 7.48 4.68 3.49
C VAL A 43 7.26 6.18 3.55
N LYS A 44 8.37 6.91 3.45
CA LYS A 44 8.38 8.35 3.32
C LYS A 44 8.71 8.68 1.87
N LYS A 45 7.77 9.33 1.18
CA LYS A 45 7.87 9.69 -0.24
C LYS A 45 7.68 11.19 -0.42
N LYS A 46 8.28 11.75 -1.46
CA LYS A 46 7.96 13.11 -1.91
C LYS A 46 6.59 13.13 -2.56
N GLY A 47 5.89 14.27 -2.50
CA GLY A 47 4.58 14.43 -3.14
C GLY A 47 4.61 14.01 -4.60
N ARG A 48 5.70 14.34 -5.31
CA ARG A 48 5.94 13.92 -6.70
C ARG A 48 5.94 12.41 -6.90
N GLU A 49 6.53 11.67 -5.97
CA GLU A 49 6.57 10.20 -6.02
C GLU A 49 5.22 9.57 -5.68
N THR A 50 4.35 10.29 -4.97
CA THR A 50 2.99 9.83 -4.70
C THR A 50 2.07 9.98 -5.91
N LEU A 51 2.42 10.81 -6.92
CA LEU A 51 1.59 11.13 -8.09
C LEU A 51 1.20 9.95 -8.97
N GLY A 52 2.02 8.89 -8.99
CA GLY A 52 1.86 7.80 -9.94
C GLY A 52 1.85 8.34 -11.38
N SER A 53 0.74 8.15 -12.09
CA SER A 53 0.55 8.67 -13.45
C SER A 53 -0.16 10.04 -13.52
N HIS A 54 -0.44 10.67 -12.38
CA HIS A 54 -1.12 11.95 -12.34
C HIS A 54 -0.19 13.10 -12.78
N PRO A 55 -0.67 14.06 -13.61
CA PRO A 55 0.14 15.21 -13.99
C PRO A 55 0.45 16.10 -12.79
N GLU A 56 1.65 16.67 -12.76
CA GLU A 56 2.07 17.66 -11.74
C GLU A 56 1.36 19.02 -11.91
N SER A 57 0.68 19.23 -13.05
CA SER A 57 0.07 20.51 -13.40
C SER A 57 -1.02 20.90 -12.40
N GLY A 58 -0.89 22.09 -11.81
CA GLY A 58 -1.84 22.60 -10.81
C GLY A 58 -1.47 22.29 -9.36
N ILE A 59 -0.39 21.53 -9.12
CA ILE A 59 0.14 21.22 -7.79
C ILE A 59 1.29 22.17 -7.47
N SER A 60 1.31 22.73 -6.26
CA SER A 60 2.37 23.66 -5.86
C SER A 60 3.72 22.96 -5.74
N GLU A 61 4.82 23.64 -6.09
CA GLU A 61 6.19 23.10 -5.91
C GLU A 61 6.47 22.66 -4.48
N SER A 62 5.92 23.37 -3.49
CA SER A 62 5.97 22.93 -2.10
C SER A 62 5.35 21.54 -1.94
N GLU A 63 4.10 21.37 -2.37
CA GLU A 63 3.39 20.09 -2.26
C GLU A 63 4.09 18.94 -2.98
N LEU A 64 4.70 19.20 -4.15
CA LEU A 64 5.49 18.22 -4.89
C LEU A 64 6.75 17.78 -4.15
N ASN A 65 7.39 18.68 -3.39
CA ASN A 65 8.66 18.46 -2.70
C ASN A 65 8.49 18.15 -1.19
N GLY A 66 7.26 18.24 -0.67
CA GLY A 66 6.92 17.89 0.70
C GLY A 66 7.00 16.38 0.95
N ASP A 67 7.19 16.01 2.21
CA ASP A 67 7.23 14.61 2.64
C ASP A 67 5.83 14.07 2.94
N TYR A 68 5.59 12.83 2.54
CA TYR A 68 4.34 12.11 2.73
C TYR A 68 4.65 10.75 3.33
N TRP A 69 3.91 10.38 4.38
CA TRP A 69 4.00 9.09 5.04
C TRP A 69 2.89 8.21 4.49
N ILE A 70 3.29 7.17 3.79
CA ILE A 70 2.41 6.25 3.08
C ILE A 70 2.61 4.85 3.66
N LEU A 71 1.52 4.14 3.89
CA LEU A 71 1.53 2.71 4.12
C LEU A 71 1.36 2.01 2.76
N GLU A 72 2.40 1.33 2.28
CA GLU A 72 2.31 0.45 1.12
C GLU A 72 1.89 -0.93 1.57
N PHE A 73 0.70 -1.39 1.16
CA PHE A 73 0.15 -2.66 1.59
C PHE A 73 0.92 -3.83 0.98
N ASP A 74 1.01 -4.95 1.71
CA ASP A 74 1.68 -6.16 1.20
C ASP A 74 0.98 -6.77 -0.02
N ALA A 75 -0.30 -6.48 -0.16
CA ALA A 75 -1.14 -6.86 -1.28
C ALA A 75 -2.25 -5.81 -1.46
N PRO A 76 -2.74 -5.58 -2.69
CA PRO A 76 -3.90 -4.74 -2.91
C PRO A 76 -5.10 -5.27 -2.11
N GLY A 77 -5.82 -4.37 -1.46
CA GLY A 77 -6.98 -4.70 -0.64
C GLY A 77 -8.19 -3.88 -1.02
N GLU A 78 -9.36 -4.50 -0.88
CA GLU A 78 -10.63 -3.81 -1.07
C GLU A 78 -11.01 -3.06 0.21
N ILE A 79 -11.17 -1.74 0.10
CA ILE A 79 -11.53 -0.88 1.23
C ILE A 79 -12.80 -0.13 0.88
N THR A 80 -13.69 0.00 1.86
CA THR A 80 -14.87 0.86 1.76
C THR A 80 -14.62 2.14 2.55
N GLY A 81 -14.52 3.27 1.84
CA GLY A 81 -14.27 4.59 2.42
C GLY A 81 -15.38 5.59 2.11
N TYR A 82 -15.45 6.67 2.89
CA TYR A 82 -16.41 7.74 2.63
C TYR A 82 -15.92 8.71 1.55
N LYS A 83 -16.80 9.10 0.64
CA LYS A 83 -16.56 10.12 -0.38
C LYS A 83 -17.81 10.99 -0.53
N ALA A 84 -17.69 12.29 -0.34
CA ALA A 84 -18.73 13.27 -0.67
C ALA A 84 -20.19 12.83 -0.36
N GLY A 85 -20.46 12.34 0.86
CA GLY A 85 -21.83 11.97 1.25
C GLY A 85 -22.18 10.49 1.14
N HIS A 86 -21.36 9.67 0.48
CA HIS A 86 -21.65 8.25 0.24
C HIS A 86 -20.43 7.37 0.52
N LYS A 87 -20.66 6.06 0.64
CA LYS A 87 -19.59 5.05 0.75
C LYS A 87 -19.24 4.56 -0.64
N GLU A 88 -17.95 4.45 -0.92
CA GLU A 88 -17.43 3.88 -2.16
C GLU A 88 -16.40 2.80 -1.80
N THR A 89 -16.42 1.69 -2.54
CA THR A 89 -15.50 0.58 -2.35
C THR A 89 -14.49 0.58 -3.48
N ARG A 90 -13.20 0.52 -3.16
CA ARG A 90 -12.09 0.51 -4.13
C ARG A 90 -11.02 -0.49 -3.72
N VAL A 91 -10.40 -1.10 -4.72
CA VAL A 91 -9.15 -1.83 -4.53
C VAL A 91 -8.00 -0.84 -4.55
N VAL A 92 -7.18 -0.85 -3.50
CA VAL A 92 -6.04 0.04 -3.34
C VAL A 92 -4.84 -0.72 -2.81
N ASP A 93 -3.64 -0.29 -3.21
CA ASP A 93 -2.35 -0.83 -2.76
C ASP A 93 -1.70 -0.01 -1.64
N SER A 94 -2.27 1.14 -1.29
CA SER A 94 -1.66 2.04 -0.32
C SER A 94 -2.65 2.95 0.41
N GLY A 95 -2.22 3.40 1.59
CA GLY A 95 -2.95 4.32 2.47
C GLY A 95 -2.10 5.52 2.89
N PHE A 96 -2.70 6.71 2.89
CA PHE A 96 -2.05 7.94 3.35
C PHE A 96 -2.19 8.08 4.86
N LEU A 97 -1.06 8.17 5.57
CA LEU A 97 -1.02 8.33 7.02
C LEU A 97 -0.89 9.80 7.44
N ALA A 98 0.05 10.53 6.82
CA ALA A 98 0.35 11.91 7.16
C ALA A 98 1.05 12.63 6.01
N SER A 99 0.96 13.96 6.01
CA SER A 99 1.76 14.83 5.15
C SER A 99 2.63 15.78 5.98
N HIS A 100 3.61 16.38 5.33
CA HIS A 100 4.42 17.45 5.89
C HIS A 100 3.59 18.74 6.11
N TYR A 101 2.38 18.83 5.55
CA TYR A 101 1.54 20.02 5.55
C TYR A 101 0.36 19.91 6.52
N GLY A 102 -0.16 21.07 6.92
CA GLY A 102 -1.44 21.18 7.61
C GLY A 102 -1.43 20.65 9.05
N ALA A 103 -2.59 20.16 9.48
CA ALA A 103 -2.83 19.71 10.85
C ALA A 103 -2.40 18.25 11.13
N ASP A 104 -1.54 17.67 10.28
CA ASP A 104 -1.11 16.27 10.37
C ASP A 104 0.12 16.06 11.29
N GLU A 105 0.52 17.06 12.09
CA GLU A 105 1.72 16.99 12.95
C GLU A 105 1.71 15.76 13.87
N GLU A 106 0.60 15.53 14.59
CA GLU A 106 0.47 14.37 15.49
C GLU A 106 0.59 13.04 14.72
N ARG A 107 -0.02 12.94 13.53
CA ARG A 107 0.04 11.73 12.70
C ARG A 107 1.44 11.50 12.16
N ARG A 108 2.14 12.58 11.81
CA ARG A 108 3.53 12.55 11.37
C ARG A 108 4.42 12.02 12.49
N GLU A 109 4.31 12.57 13.70
CA GLU A 109 5.07 12.10 14.86
C GLU A 109 4.79 10.63 15.17
N LYS A 110 3.55 10.18 14.95
CA LYS A 110 3.17 8.76 15.09
C LYS A 110 3.77 7.87 14.01
N ALA A 111 3.82 8.31 12.75
CA ALA A 111 4.29 7.50 11.62
C ALA A 111 5.82 7.52 11.42
N GLU A 112 6.51 8.62 11.75
CA GLU A 112 7.96 8.78 11.60
C GLU A 112 8.80 7.62 12.18
N PRO A 113 8.57 7.13 13.42
CA PRO A 113 9.38 6.04 13.99
C PRO A 113 9.19 4.67 13.30
N TRP A 114 8.17 4.56 12.44
CA TRP A 114 7.86 3.34 11.70
C TRP A 114 8.34 3.37 10.25
N VAL A 115 8.88 4.50 9.77
CA VAL A 115 9.42 4.61 8.41
C VAL A 115 10.46 3.52 8.15
N GLY A 116 10.27 2.78 7.07
CA GLY A 116 11.10 1.64 6.66
C GLY A 116 10.71 0.30 7.30
N LYS A 117 9.83 0.31 8.32
CA LYS A 117 9.38 -0.90 9.02
C LYS A 117 8.10 -1.46 8.43
N HIS A 118 7.92 -2.75 8.65
CA HIS A 118 6.70 -3.48 8.34
C HIS A 118 5.77 -3.45 9.55
N VAL A 119 4.54 -3.01 9.35
CA VAL A 119 3.60 -2.67 10.42
C VAL A 119 2.18 -3.11 10.08
N THR A 120 1.35 -3.22 11.10
CA THR A 120 -0.10 -3.23 10.97
C THR A 120 -0.66 -1.91 11.48
N VAL A 121 -1.44 -1.23 10.63
CA VAL A 121 -2.17 -0.02 10.95
C VAL A 121 -3.63 -0.35 11.18
N SER A 122 -4.14 0.01 12.37
CA SER A 122 -5.51 -0.24 12.77
C SER A 122 -6.27 1.07 12.90
N ILE A 123 -7.45 1.18 12.29
CA ILE A 123 -8.30 2.37 12.38
C ILE A 123 -9.77 1.95 12.32
N ALA A 124 -10.66 2.72 12.95
CA ALA A 124 -12.09 2.51 12.76
C ALA A 124 -12.46 2.63 11.27
N ALA A 125 -13.18 1.66 10.71
CA ALA A 125 -13.47 1.59 9.27
C ALA A 125 -14.33 2.76 8.77
N ASN A 126 -15.01 3.49 9.66
CA ASN A 126 -15.74 4.72 9.35
C ASN A 126 -14.86 5.99 9.35
N ASN A 127 -13.60 5.89 9.78
CA ASN A 127 -12.65 7.00 9.80
C ASN A 127 -11.70 7.01 8.59
N VAL A 128 -11.97 6.18 7.58
CA VAL A 128 -11.24 6.22 6.30
C VAL A 128 -12.08 6.83 5.19
N GLY A 129 -11.42 7.56 4.31
CA GLY A 129 -12.08 8.32 3.26
C GLY A 129 -11.31 8.38 1.97
N TRP A 130 -12.04 8.68 0.90
CA TRP A 130 -11.47 8.96 -0.40
C TRP A 130 -11.26 10.46 -0.54
N GLN A 131 -10.09 10.86 -1.06
CA GLN A 131 -9.96 12.25 -1.48
C GLN A 131 -11.01 12.56 -2.55
N SER A 132 -11.71 13.67 -2.33
CA SER A 132 -12.66 14.21 -3.31
C SER A 132 -11.95 15.03 -4.38
N ASP A 133 -10.72 15.49 -4.09
CA ASP A 133 -9.89 16.24 -5.01
C ASP A 133 -9.03 15.27 -5.86
N PRO A 134 -9.25 15.21 -7.19
CA PRO A 134 -8.52 14.31 -8.08
C PRO A 134 -7.16 14.87 -8.51
N SER A 135 -6.80 16.12 -8.18
CA SER A 135 -5.53 16.76 -8.56
C SER A 135 -4.37 16.39 -7.64
N LEU A 136 -4.68 15.91 -6.43
CA LEU A 136 -3.74 15.15 -5.63
C LEU A 136 -3.71 13.72 -6.19
N PRO A 137 -2.53 13.05 -6.21
CA PRO A 137 -2.40 11.70 -6.77
C PRO A 137 -3.57 10.88 -6.33
N ILE A 138 -4.35 10.28 -7.25
CA ILE A 138 -5.52 9.44 -6.97
C ILE A 138 -5.50 8.96 -5.52
N GLY A 139 -6.11 9.77 -4.64
CA GLY A 139 -5.68 9.88 -3.24
C GLY A 139 -5.59 8.52 -2.60
N PRO A 140 -4.40 7.99 -2.24
CA PRO A 140 -4.32 6.81 -1.39
C PRO A 140 -5.29 6.99 -0.24
N LEU A 141 -5.95 5.90 0.15
CA LEU A 141 -6.99 5.92 1.19
C LEU A 141 -6.56 6.86 2.32
N ARG A 142 -7.33 7.91 2.58
CA ARG A 142 -7.01 8.81 3.69
C ARG A 142 -7.30 8.05 4.98
N VAL A 143 -6.25 7.71 5.69
CA VAL A 143 -6.35 7.20 7.05
C VAL A 143 -6.60 8.41 7.94
N GLY A 144 -7.80 8.50 8.51
CA GLY A 144 -8.20 9.61 9.37
C GLY A 144 -7.39 9.69 10.67
N ALA A 145 -7.71 10.65 11.52
CA ALA A 145 -7.11 10.73 12.85
C ALA A 145 -7.47 9.49 13.70
N GLY A 146 -6.55 9.09 14.58
CA GLY A 146 -6.78 7.99 15.54
C GLY A 146 -6.48 6.60 14.99
N PHE A 147 -5.65 6.46 13.97
CA PHE A 147 -5.07 5.16 13.64
C PHE A 147 -4.02 4.77 14.68
N GLU A 148 -3.88 3.48 14.96
CA GLU A 148 -2.79 2.88 15.72
C GLU A 148 -1.81 2.19 14.77
N ILE A 149 -0.51 2.20 15.11
CA ILE A 149 0.52 1.47 14.36
C ILE A 149 1.23 0.51 15.32
N GLU A 150 1.29 -0.75 14.93
CA GLU A 150 1.99 -1.80 15.65
C GLU A 150 2.94 -2.54 14.71
N ALA A 151 3.99 -3.15 15.26
CA ALA A 151 4.85 -4.02 14.45
C ALA A 151 4.01 -5.16 13.87
N ALA A 152 4.21 -5.48 12.60
CA ALA A 152 3.62 -6.69 12.02
C ALA A 152 4.37 -7.91 12.58
N GLU A 153 3.62 -8.90 13.08
CA GLU A 153 4.14 -10.20 13.54
C GLU A 153 4.44 -11.15 12.37
#